data_AF-A0A7S1V2I5-F1
#
_entry.id   AF-A0A7S1V2I5-F1
#
_cell.length_a   1.000
_cell.length_b   1.000
_cell.length_c   1.000
_cell.angle_alpha   90.00
_cell.angle_beta   90.00
_cell.angle_gamma   90.00
#
_symmetry.space_group_name_H-M   'P 1'
#
loop_
_entity.id
_entity.type
_entity.pdbx_description
1 polymer ?
#
loop_
_entity_poly.entity_id
_entity_poly.type
_entity_poly.pdbx_seq_one_letter_code
_entity_poly.pdbx_strand_id
1 'polypeptide(L)'
;LGSDQRELDPTELDTEFHTNTKILLDDEKVMMAFKAGRDVSLFTNRRVMIIDVQGLVGCKIEYTSIPYRSIHAYSVESAGMWDRDSELNLYTRNRWHLAKVDMDFRSGKTDIMQIQKLLT
;
A
#
# COMPACT_ATOMS: atom_id res chain seq x y z
N LEU A 1 -10.11 -4.80 -0.18
CA LEU A 1 -9.02 -4.59 -1.15
C LEU A 1 -8.96 -5.83 -2.02
N GLY A 2 -8.80 -5.70 -3.33
CA GLY A 2 -8.75 -6.88 -4.21
C GLY A 2 -7.64 -7.84 -3.80
N SER A 3 -7.91 -9.14 -3.83
CA SER A 3 -6.89 -10.19 -3.70
C SER A 3 -5.98 -10.12 -4.94
N ASP A 4 -4.66 -10.20 -4.75
CA ASP A 4 -3.60 -10.17 -5.78
C ASP A 4 -3.01 -8.77 -6.08
N GLN A 5 -2.36 -8.15 -5.10
CA GLN A 5 -1.54 -6.97 -5.39
C GLN A 5 -0.31 -7.34 -6.24
N ARG A 6 -0.10 -6.58 -7.33
CA ARG A 6 1.08 -6.65 -8.20
C ARG A 6 1.93 -5.40 -8.04
N GLU A 7 3.24 -5.56 -8.03
CA GLU A 7 4.19 -4.46 -7.96
C GLU A 7 4.12 -3.56 -9.20
N LEU A 8 4.22 -2.25 -8.97
CA LEU A 8 4.34 -1.19 -9.97
C LEU A 8 5.71 -0.51 -9.81
N ASP A 9 6.17 0.21 -10.84
CA ASP A 9 7.40 1.00 -10.72
C ASP A 9 7.17 2.20 -9.78
N PRO A 10 7.81 2.24 -8.60
CA PRO A 10 7.63 3.33 -7.65
C PRO A 10 8.05 4.68 -8.23
N THR A 11 9.00 4.73 -9.17
CA THR A 11 9.50 5.97 -9.79
C THR A 11 8.47 6.62 -10.70
N GLU A 12 7.75 5.79 -11.48
CA GLU A 12 6.66 6.26 -12.33
C GLU A 12 5.53 6.87 -11.47
N LEU A 13 5.17 6.18 -10.39
CA LEU A 13 4.12 6.64 -9.49
C LEU A 13 4.55 7.88 -8.69
N ASP A 14 5.80 7.94 -8.24
CA ASP A 14 6.36 9.14 -7.61
C ASP A 14 6.20 10.37 -8.53
N THR A 15 6.57 10.23 -9.80
CA THR A 15 6.45 11.31 -10.79
C THR A 15 4.99 11.70 -11.02
N GLU A 16 4.10 10.73 -11.18
CA GLU A 16 2.65 10.93 -11.39
C GLU A 16 2.01 11.70 -10.21
N PHE A 17 2.32 11.29 -8.98
CA PHE A 17 1.73 11.87 -7.78
C PHE A 17 2.35 13.21 -7.37
N HIS A 18 3.56 13.53 -7.81
CA HIS A 18 4.14 14.87 -7.69
C HIS A 18 3.68 15.84 -8.79
N THR A 19 3.51 15.36 -10.03
CA THR A 19 3.33 16.24 -11.20
C THR A 19 1.86 16.45 -11.56
N ASN A 20 1.11 15.36 -11.68
CA ASN A 20 -0.26 15.37 -12.21
C ASN A 20 -1.27 15.46 -11.07
N THR A 21 -1.22 14.51 -10.13
CA THR A 21 -2.18 14.46 -9.01
C THR A 21 -1.83 15.46 -7.89
N LYS A 22 -0.53 15.74 -7.69
CA LYS A 22 0.00 16.72 -6.72
C LYS A 22 -0.46 16.48 -5.27
N ILE A 23 -0.39 15.24 -4.80
CA ILE A 23 -0.84 14.83 -3.45
C ILE A 23 0.31 14.50 -2.48
N LEU A 24 1.50 14.26 -3.01
CA LEU A 24 2.72 14.07 -2.23
C LEU A 24 3.30 15.42 -1.82
N LEU A 25 3.95 15.44 -0.66
CA LEU A 25 4.77 16.57 -0.23
C LEU A 25 6.08 16.58 -1.03
N ASP A 26 6.72 17.73 -1.16
CA ASP A 26 7.97 17.90 -1.93
C ASP A 26 9.11 16.94 -1.52
N ASP A 27 9.12 16.49 -0.25
CA ASP A 27 10.10 15.55 0.29
C ASP A 27 9.54 14.13 0.54
N GLU A 28 8.29 13.90 0.16
CA GLU A 28 7.63 12.60 0.29
C GLU A 28 7.92 11.75 -0.96
N LYS A 29 8.61 10.62 -0.80
CA LYS A 29 8.98 9.74 -1.91
C LYS A 29 8.24 8.43 -1.88
N VAL A 30 7.77 7.95 -3.03
CA VAL A 30 7.22 6.59 -3.17
C VAL A 30 8.37 5.59 -3.16
N MET A 31 8.37 4.69 -2.17
CA MET A 31 9.40 3.66 -2.00
C MET A 31 8.97 2.33 -2.63
N MET A 32 7.69 1.98 -2.48
CA MET A 32 7.09 0.79 -3.09
C MET A 32 5.66 1.12 -3.52
N ALA A 33 5.20 0.51 -4.60
CA ALA A 33 3.86 0.71 -5.14
C ALA A 33 3.26 -0.61 -5.62
N PHE A 34 1.98 -0.79 -5.36
CA PHE A 34 1.27 -2.02 -5.63
C PHE A 34 -0.13 -1.75 -6.14
N LYS A 35 -0.66 -2.65 -6.96
CA LYS A 35 -1.99 -2.53 -7.55
C LYS A 35 -2.77 -3.83 -7.46
N ALA A 36 -4.01 -3.75 -7.00
CA ALA A 36 -5.00 -4.83 -7.09
C ALA A 36 -6.25 -4.31 -7.81
N GLY A 37 -6.54 -4.85 -8.99
CA GLY A 37 -7.66 -4.37 -9.80
C GLY A 37 -7.49 -2.91 -10.21
N ARG A 38 -8.30 -2.02 -9.65
CA ARG A 38 -8.20 -0.55 -9.85
C ARG A 38 -7.54 0.17 -8.68
N ASP A 39 -7.36 -0.52 -7.56
CA ASP A 39 -6.88 0.07 -6.33
C ASP A 39 -5.36 0.07 -6.32
N VAL A 40 -4.77 1.09 -5.70
CA VAL A 40 -3.32 1.25 -5.60
C VAL A 40 -2.92 1.44 -4.14
N SER A 41 -1.92 0.69 -3.68
CA SER A 41 -1.29 0.87 -2.38
C SER A 41 0.11 1.43 -2.59
N LEU A 42 0.41 2.58 -1.99
CA LEU A 42 1.72 3.21 -2.02
C LEU A 42 2.33 3.16 -0.62
N PHE A 43 3.61 2.81 -0.56
CA PHE A 43 4.42 2.91 0.62
C PHE A 43 5.43 4.02 0.39
N THR A 44 5.28 5.15 1.08
CA THR A 44 6.17 6.30 0.96
C THR A 44 7.23 6.31 2.05
N ASN A 45 8.11 7.30 2.09
CA ASN A 45 8.95 7.53 3.28
C ASN A 45 8.19 8.10 4.49
N ARG A 46 6.88 8.35 4.39
CA ARG A 46 6.07 9.00 5.46
C ARG A 46 4.83 8.21 5.89
N ARG A 47 4.19 7.48 4.97
CA ARG A 47 2.89 6.82 5.20
C ARG A 47 2.65 5.69 4.22
N VAL A 48 1.71 4.82 4.58
CA VAL A 48 0.99 3.99 3.61
C VAL A 48 -0.17 4.82 3.06
N MET A 49 -0.32 4.88 1.73
CA MET A 49 -1.46 5.50 1.07
C MET A 49 -2.22 4.44 0.28
N ILE A 50 -3.53 4.37 0.45
CA ILE A 50 -4.42 3.46 -0.26
C ILE A 50 -5.35 4.31 -1.12
N ILE A 51 -5.40 4.00 -2.41
CA ILE A 51 -6.19 4.69 -3.42
C ILE A 51 -7.23 3.69 -3.90
N ASP A 52 -8.48 3.90 -3.50
CA ASP A 52 -9.61 3.04 -3.85
C ASP A 52 -10.49 3.74 -4.89
N VAL A 53 -10.70 3.09 -6.04
CA VAL A 53 -11.54 3.61 -7.12
C VAL A 53 -12.95 3.03 -6.99
N GLN A 54 -13.85 3.86 -6.47
CA GLN A 54 -15.21 3.48 -6.11
C GLN A 54 -16.22 3.66 -7.24
N GLY A 55 -17.27 2.84 -7.18
CA GLY A 55 -18.42 2.89 -8.09
C GLY A 55 -18.19 2.22 -9.44
N LEU A 56 -19.29 2.01 -10.17
CA LEU A 56 -19.29 1.30 -11.46
C LEU A 56 -18.47 2.05 -12.52
N VAL A 57 -18.63 3.38 -12.58
CA VAL A 57 -17.95 4.24 -13.57
C VAL A 57 -16.56 4.71 -13.10
N GLY A 58 -16.21 4.47 -11.82
CA GLY A 58 -14.89 4.83 -11.27
C GLY A 58 -14.65 6.32 -11.07
N CYS A 59 -15.70 7.15 -11.03
CA CYS A 59 -15.55 8.61 -10.91
C CYS A 59 -15.22 9.08 -9.48
N LYS A 60 -15.44 8.24 -8.46
CA LYS A 60 -15.15 8.57 -7.07
C LYS A 60 -13.88 7.84 -6.66
N ILE A 61 -12.88 8.58 -6.20
CA ILE A 61 -11.61 8.03 -5.72
C ILE A 61 -11.47 8.39 -4.24
N GLU A 62 -11.19 7.40 -3.40
CA GLU A 62 -10.88 7.59 -1.99
C GLU A 62 -9.37 7.44 -1.76
N TYR A 63 -8.76 8.46 -1.19
CA TYR A 63 -7.34 8.46 -0.82
C TYR A 63 -7.23 8.33 0.71
N THR A 64 -6.90 7.13 1.18
CA THR A 64 -6.68 6.86 2.60
C THR A 64 -5.19 6.98 2.92
N SER A 65 -4.83 7.83 3.89
CA SER A 65 -3.47 7.97 4.38
C SER A 65 -3.32 7.38 5.78
N ILE A 66 -2.36 6.47 5.95
CA ILE A 66 -2.03 5.82 7.21
C ILE A 66 -0.58 6.17 7.54
N PRO A 67 -0.34 7.23 8.35
CA PRO A 67 0.99 7.57 8.81
C PRO A 67 1.63 6.42 9.59
N TYR A 68 2.94 6.21 9.44
CA TYR A 68 3.62 5.10 10.13
C TYR A 68 3.46 5.16 11.66
N ARG A 69 3.52 6.37 12.23
CA ARG A 69 3.25 6.62 13.66
C ARG A 69 1.87 6.19 14.17
N SER A 70 0.90 5.97 13.27
CA SER A 70 -0.46 5.56 13.63
C SER A 70 -0.65 4.04 13.64
N ILE A 71 0.31 3.31 13.06
CA ILE A 71 0.37 1.85 13.05
C ILE A 71 0.91 1.42 14.40
N HIS A 72 0.09 0.67 15.14
CA HIS A 72 0.42 0.21 16.49
C HIS A 72 1.12 -1.14 16.47
N ALA A 73 0.75 -1.99 15.52
CA ALA A 73 1.40 -3.28 15.25
C ALA A 73 1.28 -3.61 13.77
N TYR A 74 2.13 -4.50 13.29
CA TYR A 74 2.05 -5.05 11.94
C TYR A 74 2.56 -6.49 11.94
N SER A 75 2.09 -7.28 10.98
CA SER A 75 2.63 -8.62 10.69
C SER A 75 2.88 -8.75 9.20
N VAL A 76 4.01 -9.35 8.85
CA VAL A 76 4.40 -9.68 7.47
C VAL A 76 4.57 -11.19 7.40
N GLU A 77 3.86 -11.82 6.49
CA GLU A 77 3.96 -13.24 6.20
C GLU A 77 4.58 -13.42 4.81
N SER A 78 5.71 -14.13 4.75
CA SER A 78 6.35 -14.46 3.48
C SER A 78 5.62 -15.61 2.79
N ALA A 79 5.60 -15.58 1.46
CA ALA A 79 5.19 -16.72 0.65
C ALA A 79 5.96 -17.99 1.07
N GLY A 80 5.22 -19.07 1.30
CA GLY A 80 5.76 -20.38 1.63
C GLY A 80 6.29 -21.11 0.40
N MET A 81 6.73 -22.35 0.60
CA MET A 81 7.24 -23.19 -0.49
C MET A 81 6.13 -23.65 -1.47
N TRP A 82 4.88 -23.64 -1.00
CA TRP A 82 3.69 -24.11 -1.73
C TRP A 82 2.65 -23.02 -1.95
N ASP A 83 2.49 -22.14 -0.96
CA ASP A 83 1.64 -20.96 -1.05
C ASP A 83 2.44 -19.79 -1.61
N ARG A 84 1.92 -19.20 -2.68
CA ARG A 84 2.59 -18.15 -3.44
C ARG A 84 2.11 -16.78 -3.05
N ASP A 85 1.34 -16.60 -1.99
CA ASP A 85 0.93 -15.25 -1.62
C ASP A 85 1.65 -14.82 -0.33
N SER A 86 1.98 -13.53 -0.26
CA SER A 86 2.57 -12.92 0.93
C SER A 86 1.57 -11.93 1.49
N GLU A 87 1.48 -11.83 2.81
CA GLU A 87 0.45 -11.02 3.47
C GLU A 87 1.07 -9.94 4.34
N LEU A 88 0.46 -8.75 4.34
CA LEU A 88 0.73 -7.68 5.29
C LEU A 88 -0.56 -7.35 6.03
N ASN A 89 -0.48 -7.35 7.35
CA ASN A 89 -1.56 -6.86 8.20
C ASN A 89 -1.04 -5.63 8.96
N LEU A 90 -1.76 -4.52 8.89
CA LEU A 90 -1.49 -3.30 9.67
C LEU A 90 -2.59 -3.12 10.71
N TYR A 91 -2.20 -2.92 11.96
CA TYR A 91 -3.11 -2.65 13.06
C TYR A 91 -2.97 -1.20 13.47
N THR A 92 -4.01 -0.39 13.29
CA THR A 92 -3.95 1.05 13.60
C THR A 92 -4.61 1.38 14.94
N ARG A 93 -4.38 2.59 15.45
CA ARG A 93 -5.05 3.10 16.67
C ARG A 93 -6.55 3.34 16.49
N ASN A 94 -7.08 3.31 15.26
CA ASN A 94 -8.49 3.57 15.03
C ASN A 94 -9.33 2.36 15.43
N ARG A 95 -10.32 2.55 16.31
CA ARG A 95 -11.14 1.44 16.84
C ARG A 95 -12.26 0.96 15.93
N TRP A 96 -12.61 1.73 14.89
CA TRP A 96 -13.81 1.47 14.09
C TRP A 96 -13.47 1.29 12.61
N HIS A 97 -12.98 2.36 11.98
CA HIS A 97 -12.54 2.34 10.58
C HIS A 97 -11.02 2.20 10.55
N LEU A 98 -10.48 1.30 9.71
CA LEU A 98 -9.04 1.02 9.58
C LEU A 98 -8.39 0.37 10.81
N ALA A 99 -9.16 -0.28 11.70
CA ALA A 99 -8.61 -1.00 12.86
C ALA A 99 -7.59 -2.08 12.44
N LYS A 100 -7.91 -2.76 11.33
CA LYS A 100 -7.04 -3.68 10.62
C LYS A 100 -7.07 -3.33 9.14
N VAL A 101 -5.91 -3.31 8.50
CA VAL A 101 -5.77 -3.17 7.05
C VAL A 101 -4.97 -4.36 6.56
N ASP A 102 -5.61 -5.15 5.70
CA ASP A 102 -5.08 -6.39 5.16
C ASP A 102 -4.72 -6.20 3.69
N MET A 103 -3.50 -6.61 3.32
CA MET A 103 -2.99 -6.52 1.96
C MET A 103 -2.34 -7.84 1.57
N ASP A 104 -2.89 -8.46 0.52
CA ASP A 104 -2.38 -9.71 -0.04
C ASP A 104 -1.60 -9.41 -1.31
N PHE A 105 -0.35 -9.85 -1.35
CA PHE A 105 0.57 -9.65 -2.45
C PHE A 105 0.82 -10.97 -3.14
N ARG A 106 0.67 -10.97 -4.46
CA ARG A 106 0.96 -12.18 -5.24
C ARG A 106 2.47 -12.36 -5.35
N SER A 107 2.98 -13.57 -5.08
CA SER A 107 4.43 -13.83 -5.16
C SER A 107 4.94 -13.55 -6.57
N GLY A 108 5.95 -12.71 -6.59
CA GLY A 108 6.74 -12.33 -7.75
C GLY A 108 8.17 -12.05 -7.30
N LYS A 109 8.85 -11.11 -7.97
CA LYS A 109 10.20 -10.66 -7.57
C LYS A 109 10.18 -9.67 -6.40
N THR A 110 9.00 -9.32 -5.90
CA THR A 110 8.84 -8.33 -4.84
C THR A 110 9.37 -8.88 -3.52
N ASP A 111 10.34 -8.18 -2.96
CA ASP A 111 10.86 -8.47 -1.63
C ASP A 111 9.95 -7.81 -0.57
N ILE A 112 8.91 -8.53 -0.14
CA ILE A 112 7.96 -8.04 0.86
C ILE A 112 8.64 -7.72 2.20
N MET A 113 9.82 -8.29 2.47
CA MET A 113 10.58 -7.99 3.69
C MET A 113 11.11 -6.56 3.71
N GLN A 114 11.17 -5.87 2.56
CA GLN A 114 11.47 -4.45 2.53
C GLN A 114 10.38 -3.61 3.18
N ILE A 115 9.11 -4.04 3.10
CA ILE A 115 8.00 -3.37 3.80
C ILE A 115 8.24 -3.43 5.31
N GLN A 116 8.73 -4.56 5.83
CA GLN A 116 9.05 -4.69 7.25
C GLN A 116 10.09 -3.64 7.70
N LYS A 117 11.10 -3.38 6.88
CA LYS A 117 12.14 -2.37 7.15
C LYS A 117 11.58 -0.95 7.10
N LEU A 118 10.59 -0.69 6.25
CA LEU A 118 9.98 0.63 6.11
C LEU A 118 9.03 0.98 7.26
N LEU A 119 8.41 -0.04 7.88
CA LEU A 119 7.48 0.13 9.00
C LEU A 119 8.17 0.21 10.39
N THR A 120 9.50 0.05 10.44
CA THR A 120 10.31 0.08 11.68
C THR A 120 10.93 1.45 11.90
#